data_AF-A0A292EGL5-F1
#
_entry.id   AF-A0A292EGL5-F1
#
_cell.length_a   1.000
_cell.length_b   1.000
_cell.length_c   1.000
_cell.angle_alpha   90.00
_cell.angle_beta   90.00
_cell.angle_gamma   90.00
#
_symmetry.space_group_name_H-M   'P 1'
#
loop_
_entity.id
_entity.type
_entity.pdbx_description
1 polymer ?
#
loop_
_entity_poly.entity_id
_entity_poly.type
_entity_poly.pdbx_seq_one_letter_code
_entity_poly.pdbx_strand_id
1 'polypeptide(L)'
;MALLAGCFAAAPALGNKPTSQKLFDGFDGEDFSPDGGLYYRVNDEQKAGTYVFQNEVKRTGAGALKLSVRSQCATTDDLCSERAEIWEKTPLRVPYDEPVWFGFAMKLADPVPQDDHRYLMAQWKREIGPDAEGDFSPFLALRLDRGKMFFSVETNYVEGGPKPTDGVAGRCPEGSTPVWFRPETNQMRALAASGSDWSAEDEATFPSCTDKISVVQHNPLPRASTDWIDFAIFSHPDPNGSGRVEIFADRVWIATVKGHVGHGDAGLGKNQYFKFGPYRAGAADIWTVYYDDFRRSPDCIDVLEDEKACSVVQ
;
A
#
# COMPACT_ATOMS: atom_id res chain seq x y z
N MET A 1 -56.34 -24.21 31.55
CA MET A 1 -55.15 -23.39 31.83
C MET A 1 -54.00 -24.00 31.07
N ALA A 2 -53.70 -23.48 29.88
CA ALA A 2 -52.60 -23.95 29.04
C ALA A 2 -51.90 -22.71 28.49
N LEU A 3 -50.72 -22.38 29.04
CA LEU A 3 -49.84 -21.36 28.50
C LEU A 3 -49.02 -21.98 27.37
N LEU A 4 -49.20 -21.47 26.15
CA LEU A 4 -48.26 -21.66 25.06
C LEU A 4 -47.08 -20.71 25.27
N ALA A 5 -45.92 -21.26 25.62
CA ALA A 5 -44.65 -20.56 25.62
C ALA A 5 -44.10 -20.50 24.18
N GLY A 6 -44.18 -19.31 23.57
CA GLY A 6 -43.53 -19.04 22.29
C GLY A 6 -42.02 -18.86 22.48
N CYS A 7 -41.23 -19.81 21.98
CA CYS A 7 -39.79 -19.60 21.80
C CYS A 7 -39.57 -18.62 20.64
N PHE A 8 -39.17 -17.39 20.95
CA PHE A 8 -38.54 -16.53 19.96
C PHE A 8 -37.11 -17.01 19.73
N ALA A 9 -36.87 -17.63 18.57
CA ALA A 9 -35.52 -17.84 18.08
C ALA A 9 -34.93 -16.47 17.73
N ALA A 10 -33.92 -16.02 18.48
CA ALA A 10 -33.12 -14.87 18.11
C ALA A 10 -32.34 -15.21 16.85
N ALA A 11 -32.57 -14.46 15.76
CA ALA A 11 -31.73 -14.51 14.58
C ALA A 11 -30.30 -14.06 14.97
N PRO A 12 -29.24 -14.70 14.48
CA PRO A 12 -27.89 -14.21 14.69
C PRO A 12 -27.78 -12.82 14.07
N ALA A 13 -27.28 -11.84 14.84
CA ALA A 13 -26.89 -10.57 14.29
C ALA A 13 -25.91 -10.82 13.13
N LEU A 14 -26.25 -10.36 11.93
CA LEU A 14 -25.31 -10.26 10.82
C LEU A 14 -24.20 -9.32 11.30
N GLY A 15 -23.10 -9.88 11.83
CA GLY A 15 -21.90 -9.11 12.10
C GLY A 15 -21.49 -8.39 10.82
N ASN A 16 -21.25 -7.08 10.91
CA ASN A 16 -20.86 -6.26 9.75
C ASN A 16 -19.71 -6.95 9.01
N LYS A 17 -19.89 -7.18 7.71
CA LYS A 17 -18.82 -7.76 6.88
C LYS A 17 -17.65 -6.77 6.84
N PRO A 18 -16.39 -7.23 6.95
CA PRO A 18 -15.23 -6.35 6.83
C PRO A 18 -15.27 -5.39 5.63
N THR A 19 -15.80 -5.85 4.49
CA THR A 19 -15.99 -5.08 3.25
C THR A 19 -16.94 -3.89 3.38
N SER A 20 -17.89 -3.96 4.31
CA SER A 20 -18.90 -2.92 4.53
C SER A 20 -18.54 -1.94 5.65
N GLN A 21 -17.44 -2.20 6.38
CA GLN A 21 -17.07 -1.41 7.54
C GLN A 21 -16.21 -0.21 7.15
N LYS A 22 -16.64 0.96 7.62
CA LYS A 22 -15.87 2.20 7.57
C LYS A 22 -14.90 2.22 8.75
N LEU A 23 -13.62 2.45 8.48
CA LEU A 23 -12.58 2.63 9.49
C LEU A 23 -12.01 4.05 9.39
N PHE A 24 -11.76 4.66 10.54
CA PHE A 24 -11.19 6.01 10.61
C PHE A 24 -10.30 6.19 11.84
N ASP A 25 -9.10 6.76 11.62
CA ASP A 25 -8.20 7.17 12.70
C ASP A 25 -7.48 8.48 12.33
N GLY A 26 -7.83 9.58 13.00
CA GLY A 26 -7.10 10.85 12.89
C GLY A 26 -5.87 10.92 13.81
N PHE A 27 -5.60 9.89 14.62
CA PHE A 27 -4.48 9.87 15.57
C PHE A 27 -4.42 11.07 16.54
N ASP A 28 -5.60 11.62 16.86
CA ASP A 28 -5.77 12.80 17.73
C ASP A 28 -5.51 12.53 19.22
N GLY A 29 -5.58 11.26 19.62
CA GLY A 29 -5.44 10.81 21.00
C GLY A 29 -4.04 10.34 21.36
N GLU A 30 -3.94 9.58 22.46
CA GLU A 30 -2.69 8.94 22.92
C GLU A 30 -2.60 7.46 22.52
N ASP A 31 -3.62 6.92 21.85
CA ASP A 31 -3.71 5.54 21.35
C ASP A 31 -4.52 5.52 20.04
N PHE A 32 -4.48 4.39 19.33
CA PHE A 32 -5.27 4.18 18.12
C PHE A 32 -6.76 4.31 18.42
N SER A 33 -7.49 4.97 17.52
CA SER A 33 -8.94 5.05 17.59
C SER A 33 -9.54 3.63 17.61
N PRO A 34 -10.52 3.34 18.49
CA PRO A 34 -11.28 2.10 18.43
C PRO A 34 -11.92 1.86 17.05
N ASP A 35 -12.30 2.93 16.36
CA ASP A 35 -12.93 2.91 15.03
C ASP A 35 -11.90 2.81 13.88
N GLY A 36 -10.62 3.01 14.17
CA GLY A 36 -9.54 2.94 13.18
C GLY A 36 -9.17 1.51 12.79
N GLY A 37 -9.36 0.56 13.70
CA GLY A 37 -9.01 -0.83 13.41
C GLY A 37 -7.52 -1.10 13.25
N LEU A 38 -6.67 -0.18 13.73
CA LEU A 38 -5.22 -0.22 13.59
C LEU A 38 -4.53 -0.69 14.87
N TYR A 39 -3.30 -1.17 14.74
CA TYR A 39 -2.40 -1.45 15.87
C TYR A 39 -0.93 -1.44 15.43
N TYR A 40 -0.03 -1.13 16.37
CA TYR A 40 1.40 -1.38 16.23
C TYR A 40 1.72 -2.82 16.65
N ARG A 41 2.33 -3.61 15.76
CA ARG A 41 2.70 -5.00 16.07
C ARG A 41 4.02 -5.04 16.84
N VAL A 42 3.99 -5.51 18.07
CA VAL A 42 5.21 -5.74 18.88
C VAL A 42 5.79 -7.12 18.54
N ASN A 43 6.88 -7.15 17.77
CA ASN A 43 7.62 -8.36 17.42
C ASN A 43 9.10 -8.04 17.08
N ASP A 44 9.90 -9.08 16.84
CA ASP A 44 11.32 -8.95 16.49
C ASP A 44 11.57 -8.28 15.13
N GLU A 45 10.59 -8.20 14.23
CA GLU A 45 10.73 -7.49 12.94
C GLU A 45 10.69 -5.97 13.15
N GLN A 46 10.01 -5.52 14.20
CA GLN A 46 9.72 -4.12 14.52
C GLN A 46 10.65 -3.53 15.59
N LYS A 47 11.63 -4.29 16.09
CA LYS A 47 12.52 -3.89 17.21
C LYS A 47 13.38 -2.64 16.94
N ALA A 48 13.56 -2.29 15.67
CA ALA A 48 14.23 -1.07 15.22
C ALA A 48 13.27 0.13 15.20
N GLY A 49 11.97 -0.11 15.32
CA GLY A 49 10.92 0.87 15.18
C GLY A 49 10.43 1.46 16.49
N THR A 50 9.88 2.67 16.38
CA THR A 50 9.14 3.34 17.44
C THR A 50 7.90 4.02 16.85
N TYR A 51 6.84 4.12 17.64
CA TYR A 51 5.63 4.87 17.29
C TYR A 51 5.28 5.85 18.42
N VAL A 52 4.86 7.06 18.07
CA VAL A 52 4.50 8.11 19.02
C VAL A 52 3.29 8.88 18.49
N PHE A 53 2.23 8.96 19.29
CA PHE A 53 1.15 9.93 19.08
C PHE A 53 1.64 11.30 19.56
N GLN A 54 1.60 12.30 18.70
CA GLN A 54 2.14 13.64 18.98
C GLN A 54 1.31 14.73 18.31
N ASN A 55 1.54 15.99 18.69
CA ASN A 55 0.69 17.12 18.27
C ASN A 55 1.45 18.30 17.65
N GLU A 56 2.77 18.18 17.46
CA GLU A 56 3.65 19.22 16.90
C GLU A 56 3.62 19.21 15.37
N VAL A 57 3.66 18.03 14.76
CA VAL A 57 3.66 17.81 13.31
C VAL A 57 2.40 17.05 12.92
N LYS A 58 1.32 17.77 12.64
CA LYS A 58 0.01 17.20 12.26
C LYS A 58 -0.53 17.82 10.98
N ARG A 59 -1.42 17.13 10.28
CA ARG A 59 -2.10 17.66 9.08
C ARG A 59 -3.39 18.34 9.50
N THR A 60 -4.23 17.62 10.23
CA THR A 60 -5.50 18.13 10.75
C THR A 60 -5.62 17.80 12.24
N GLY A 61 -6.80 18.06 12.82
CA GLY A 61 -7.09 17.63 14.19
C GLY A 61 -6.15 18.14 15.29
N ALA A 62 -6.06 17.34 16.35
CA ALA A 62 -5.27 17.56 17.53
C ALA A 62 -3.90 16.87 17.47
N GLY A 63 -3.76 15.78 16.71
CA GLY A 63 -2.57 14.93 16.70
C GLY A 63 -2.23 14.32 15.35
N ALA A 64 -1.16 13.54 15.32
CA ALA A 64 -0.75 12.69 14.21
C ALA A 64 0.20 11.59 14.73
N LEU A 65 0.36 10.52 13.95
CA LEU A 65 1.24 9.42 14.29
C LEU A 65 2.64 9.63 13.72
N LYS A 66 3.65 9.67 14.60
CA LYS A 66 5.07 9.66 14.21
C LYS A 66 5.61 8.23 14.27
N LEU A 67 6.17 7.74 13.17
CA LEU A 67 6.85 6.45 13.09
C LEU A 67 8.31 6.67 12.73
N SER A 68 9.22 6.02 13.44
CA SER A 68 10.66 6.13 13.19
C SER A 68 11.33 4.77 13.24
N VAL A 69 12.36 4.59 12.41
CA VAL A 69 13.26 3.44 12.46
C VAL A 69 14.69 3.90 12.71
N ARG A 70 15.39 3.21 13.60
CA ARG A 70 16.82 3.41 13.88
C ARG A 70 17.67 2.30 13.26
N SER A 71 18.96 2.59 13.08
CA SER A 71 19.96 1.58 12.77
C SER A 71 20.01 0.46 13.84
N GLN A 72 20.46 -0.73 13.46
CA GLN A 72 19.52 -1.81 13.17
C GLN A 72 20.23 -2.98 12.48
N CYS A 73 20.33 -2.83 11.18
CA CYS A 73 20.96 -3.77 10.28
C CYS A 73 22.32 -3.25 9.84
N ALA A 74 23.22 -4.15 9.43
CA ALA A 74 24.39 -3.72 8.68
C ALA A 74 23.93 -3.14 7.34
N THR A 75 24.59 -2.09 6.86
CA THR A 75 24.24 -1.44 5.59
C THR A 75 24.50 -2.32 4.37
N THR A 76 25.20 -3.44 4.54
CA THR A 76 25.51 -4.42 3.49
C THR A 76 24.66 -5.69 3.58
N ASP A 77 23.73 -5.76 4.52
CA ASP A 77 22.88 -6.94 4.72
C ASP A 77 21.47 -6.69 4.16
N ASP A 78 21.28 -7.07 2.90
CA ASP A 78 20.03 -6.88 2.15
C ASP A 78 18.85 -7.72 2.69
N LEU A 79 19.16 -8.78 3.45
CA LEU A 79 18.17 -9.66 4.07
C LEU A 79 17.65 -9.08 5.39
N CYS A 80 18.44 -8.23 6.03
CA CYS A 80 18.01 -7.52 7.23
C CYS A 80 17.07 -6.36 6.87
N SER A 81 16.12 -6.08 7.76
CA SER A 81 15.21 -4.96 7.59
C SER A 81 14.90 -4.24 8.90
N GLU A 82 14.65 -2.95 8.79
CA GLU A 82 14.27 -2.05 9.87
C GLU A 82 12.85 -1.57 9.61
N ARG A 83 11.95 -1.74 10.59
CA ARG A 83 10.51 -1.53 10.38
C ARG A 83 9.86 -0.83 11.58
N ALA A 84 8.97 0.11 11.28
CA ALA A 84 7.99 0.66 12.21
C ALA A 84 6.66 0.81 11.46
N GLU A 85 5.90 -0.28 11.36
CA GLU A 85 4.68 -0.41 10.58
C GLU A 85 3.45 -0.56 11.47
N ILE A 86 2.39 0.14 11.10
CA ILE A 86 1.03 -0.04 11.62
C ILE A 86 0.30 -1.03 10.74
N TRP A 87 -0.50 -1.86 11.39
CA TRP A 87 -1.21 -2.97 10.76
C TRP A 87 -2.70 -2.80 10.97
N GLU A 88 -3.47 -3.20 9.97
CA GLU A 88 -4.89 -3.45 10.15
C GLU A 88 -5.10 -4.73 10.99
N LYS A 89 -5.99 -4.66 11.99
CA LYS A 89 -6.36 -5.78 12.87
C LYS A 89 -6.91 -6.94 12.05
N THR A 90 -6.44 -8.16 12.31
CA THR A 90 -6.82 -9.37 11.55
C THR A 90 -8.33 -9.57 11.37
N PRO A 91 -9.20 -9.38 12.38
CA PRO A 91 -10.65 -9.53 12.20
C PRO A 91 -11.29 -8.56 11.21
N LEU A 92 -10.61 -7.46 10.86
CA LEU A 92 -11.11 -6.41 9.99
C LEU A 92 -10.64 -6.55 8.54
N ARG A 93 -9.78 -7.54 8.25
CA ARG A 93 -9.20 -7.73 6.92
C ARG A 93 -10.25 -8.07 5.88
N VAL A 94 -10.14 -7.42 4.74
CA VAL A 94 -11.08 -7.52 3.62
C VAL A 94 -10.75 -8.78 2.81
N PRO A 95 -11.74 -9.58 2.35
CA PRO A 95 -11.50 -10.68 1.44
C PRO A 95 -10.66 -10.23 0.24
N TYR A 96 -9.79 -11.11 -0.24
CA TYR A 96 -8.73 -10.72 -1.15
C TYR A 96 -9.27 -10.09 -2.44
N ASP A 97 -10.29 -10.70 -3.01
CA ASP A 97 -10.95 -10.33 -4.26
C ASP A 97 -12.04 -9.25 -4.12
N GLU A 98 -12.21 -8.64 -2.94
CA GLU A 98 -13.23 -7.62 -2.72
C GLU A 98 -12.66 -6.21 -2.88
N PRO A 99 -13.35 -5.30 -3.60
CA PRO A 99 -12.90 -3.92 -3.76
C PRO A 99 -13.04 -3.11 -2.46
N VAL A 100 -12.07 -2.26 -2.17
CA VAL A 100 -12.10 -1.37 -1.00
C VAL A 100 -11.24 -0.12 -1.23
N TRP A 101 -11.68 1.02 -0.69
CA TRP A 101 -10.91 2.25 -0.66
C TRP A 101 -10.11 2.40 0.63
N PHE A 102 -8.87 2.90 0.50
CA PHE A 102 -8.00 3.28 1.59
C PHE A 102 -7.56 4.73 1.42
N GLY A 103 -7.48 5.48 2.52
CA GLY A 103 -6.92 6.83 2.55
C GLY A 103 -5.98 7.01 3.73
N PHE A 104 -4.97 7.85 3.55
CA PHE A 104 -4.06 8.26 4.60
C PHE A 104 -3.28 9.48 4.12
N ALA A 105 -3.00 10.40 5.04
CA ALA A 105 -2.03 11.44 4.81
C ALA A 105 -0.66 11.03 5.30
N MET A 106 0.39 11.46 4.60
CA MET A 106 1.77 11.15 4.89
C MET A 106 2.65 12.39 4.76
N LYS A 107 3.65 12.51 5.63
CA LYS A 107 4.70 13.53 5.54
C LYS A 107 6.05 12.91 5.90
N LEU A 108 7.08 13.18 5.09
CA LEU A 108 8.44 12.77 5.41
C LEU A 108 9.09 13.75 6.37
N ALA A 109 9.89 13.25 7.31
CA ALA A 109 10.78 14.09 8.08
C ALA A 109 12.02 14.48 7.26
N ASP A 110 12.64 15.60 7.61
CA ASP A 110 13.97 15.95 7.10
C ASP A 110 15.08 15.14 7.79
N PRO A 111 16.13 14.75 7.05
CA PRO A 111 16.24 14.83 5.59
C PRO A 111 15.43 13.70 4.91
N VAL A 112 14.85 13.99 3.74
CA VAL A 112 14.30 12.95 2.86
C VAL A 112 15.46 12.07 2.35
N PRO A 113 15.41 10.73 2.48
CA PRO A 113 16.47 9.85 1.98
C PRO A 113 16.76 10.07 0.50
N GLN A 114 18.05 10.15 0.15
CA GLN A 114 18.55 10.42 -1.21
C GLN A 114 19.36 9.27 -1.82
N ASP A 115 19.56 8.19 -1.07
CA ASP A 115 20.26 6.98 -1.52
C ASP A 115 19.33 6.04 -2.30
N ASP A 116 19.92 5.04 -2.95
CA ASP A 116 19.27 4.03 -3.79
C ASP A 116 18.97 2.74 -3.01
N HIS A 117 18.31 2.92 -1.87
CA HIS A 117 17.99 1.83 -0.96
C HIS A 117 16.51 1.43 -0.99
N ARG A 118 16.20 0.25 -0.42
CA ARG A 118 14.81 -0.18 -0.24
C ARG A 118 14.15 0.71 0.80
N TYR A 119 13.16 1.52 0.39
CA TYR A 119 12.24 2.23 1.27
C TYR A 119 10.78 1.97 0.86
N LEU A 120 9.98 1.51 1.81
CA LEU A 120 8.53 1.37 1.69
C LEU A 120 7.87 2.26 2.75
N MET A 121 6.76 2.89 2.36
CA MET A 121 6.01 3.82 3.22
C MET A 121 4.56 3.38 3.40
N ALA A 122 4.00 2.65 2.45
CA ALA A 122 2.68 2.04 2.54
C ALA A 122 2.63 0.79 1.66
N GLN A 123 1.90 -0.23 2.09
CA GLN A 123 1.84 -1.50 1.37
C GLN A 123 0.53 -2.27 1.59
N TRP A 124 0.04 -2.88 0.51
CA TRP A 124 -1.09 -3.78 0.49
C TRP A 124 -0.60 -5.19 0.18
N LYS A 125 -1.04 -6.15 0.98
CA LYS A 125 -0.56 -7.53 0.90
C LYS A 125 -1.73 -8.49 0.94
N ARG A 126 -1.53 -9.67 0.36
CA ARG A 126 -2.34 -10.84 0.66
C ARG A 126 -1.84 -11.46 1.96
N GLU A 127 -2.74 -12.03 2.74
CA GLU A 127 -2.36 -12.89 3.86
C GLU A 127 -1.47 -14.04 3.39
N ILE A 128 -0.46 -14.38 4.18
CA ILE A 128 0.46 -15.48 3.90
C ILE A 128 0.17 -16.52 4.97
N GLY A 129 -0.33 -17.69 4.54
CA GLY A 129 -0.59 -18.81 5.43
C GLY A 129 0.69 -19.53 5.84
N PRO A 130 0.63 -20.43 6.84
CA PRO A 130 1.78 -21.20 7.29
C PRO A 130 2.33 -22.15 6.21
N ASP A 131 1.48 -22.55 5.26
CA ASP A 131 1.81 -23.47 4.17
C ASP A 131 2.23 -22.74 2.87
N ALA A 132 2.30 -21.40 2.90
CA ALA A 132 2.71 -20.62 1.75
C ALA A 132 4.23 -20.72 1.56
N GLU A 133 4.66 -21.25 0.42
CA GLU A 133 6.08 -21.32 0.06
C GLU A 133 6.43 -20.15 -0.87
N GLY A 134 7.34 -19.28 -0.42
CA GLY A 134 7.84 -18.15 -1.20
C GLY A 134 7.94 -16.85 -0.42
N ASP A 135 8.65 -15.89 -0.99
CA ASP A 135 8.75 -14.52 -0.47
C ASP A 135 7.78 -13.61 -1.21
N PHE A 136 6.57 -13.44 -0.70
CA PHE A 136 5.54 -12.65 -1.36
C PHE A 136 5.69 -11.16 -1.04
N SER A 137 6.07 -10.39 -2.06
CA SER A 137 6.04 -8.93 -2.02
C SER A 137 4.63 -8.41 -1.78
N PRO A 138 4.49 -7.15 -1.31
CA PRO A 138 3.20 -6.46 -1.42
C PRO A 138 2.72 -6.40 -2.87
N PHE A 139 1.42 -6.57 -3.09
CA PHE A 139 0.83 -6.47 -4.43
C PHE A 139 0.68 -5.03 -4.89
N LEU A 140 0.67 -4.08 -3.95
CA LEU A 140 0.73 -2.65 -4.19
C LEU A 140 1.60 -2.02 -3.11
N ALA A 141 2.50 -1.11 -3.48
CA ALA A 141 3.35 -0.42 -2.51
C ALA A 141 3.66 1.01 -2.95
N LEU A 142 3.64 1.94 -1.98
CA LEU A 142 4.25 3.26 -2.07
C LEU A 142 5.70 3.17 -1.59
N ARG A 143 6.62 3.60 -2.45
CA ARG A 143 8.07 3.43 -2.29
C ARG A 143 8.79 4.77 -2.44
N LEU A 144 10.01 4.83 -1.92
CA LEU A 144 10.94 5.94 -2.11
C LEU A 144 12.26 5.37 -2.68
N ASP A 145 12.83 6.05 -3.66
CA ASP A 145 14.15 5.75 -4.22
C ASP A 145 14.81 7.06 -4.64
N ARG A 146 16.04 7.34 -4.17
CA ARG A 146 16.78 8.59 -4.45
C ARG A 146 15.95 9.87 -4.28
N GLY A 147 15.15 9.93 -3.21
CA GLY A 147 14.28 11.07 -2.92
C GLY A 147 13.03 11.19 -3.80
N LYS A 148 12.70 10.15 -4.59
CA LYS A 148 11.55 10.14 -5.51
C LYS A 148 10.54 9.10 -5.07
N MET A 149 9.27 9.51 -4.95
CA MET A 149 8.21 8.57 -4.66
C MET A 149 7.73 7.87 -5.93
N PHE A 150 7.34 6.61 -5.79
CA PHE A 150 6.66 5.87 -6.84
C PHE A 150 5.76 4.79 -6.26
N PHE A 151 4.76 4.39 -7.04
CA PHE A 151 3.96 3.20 -6.76
C PHE A 151 4.41 2.04 -7.63
N SER A 152 4.38 0.84 -7.06
CA SER A 152 4.55 -0.40 -7.81
C SER A 152 3.36 -1.32 -7.61
N VAL A 153 2.98 -2.06 -8.65
CA VAL A 153 2.04 -3.19 -8.56
C VAL A 153 2.80 -4.49 -8.83
N GLU A 154 2.53 -5.52 -8.04
CA GLU A 154 3.18 -6.82 -8.17
C GLU A 154 2.15 -7.93 -8.38
N THR A 155 2.55 -8.95 -9.11
CA THR A 155 1.77 -10.17 -9.33
C THR A 155 2.73 -11.34 -9.55
N ASN A 156 2.19 -12.53 -9.76
CA ASN A 156 2.98 -13.69 -10.17
C ASN A 156 3.74 -13.44 -11.47
N TYR A 157 4.89 -14.07 -11.61
CA TYR A 157 5.60 -14.03 -12.88
C TYR A 157 4.72 -14.64 -13.98
N VAL A 158 4.42 -13.85 -14.99
CA VAL A 158 3.77 -14.32 -16.21
C VAL A 158 4.79 -14.19 -17.33
N GLU A 159 5.20 -15.32 -17.89
CA GLU A 159 6.20 -15.35 -18.95
C GLU A 159 5.71 -14.61 -20.21
N GLY A 160 6.66 -13.96 -20.88
CA GLY A 160 6.43 -13.21 -22.09
C GLY A 160 6.22 -11.71 -21.84
N GLY A 161 5.84 -11.01 -22.90
CA GLY A 161 5.70 -9.56 -22.92
C GLY A 161 6.35 -8.95 -24.16
N PRO A 162 5.96 -7.72 -24.50
CA PRO A 162 6.58 -7.01 -25.61
C PRO A 162 8.04 -6.68 -25.30
N LYS A 163 8.84 -6.53 -26.35
CA LYS A 163 10.20 -6.03 -26.19
C LYS A 163 10.17 -4.51 -25.94
N PRO A 164 11.12 -3.98 -25.15
CA PRO A 164 11.27 -2.53 -25.05
C PRO A 164 11.53 -1.89 -26.43
N THR A 165 10.93 -0.72 -26.64
CA THR A 165 11.03 0.09 -27.86
C THR A 165 12.46 0.56 -28.06
N ASP A 166 12.95 0.47 -29.30
CA ASP A 166 14.32 0.84 -29.68
C ASP A 166 15.42 0.13 -28.87
N GLY A 167 15.09 -0.97 -28.17
CA GLY A 167 16.02 -1.67 -27.28
C GLY A 167 16.38 -0.90 -26.00
N VAL A 168 15.67 0.18 -25.67
CA VAL A 168 15.91 0.98 -24.48
C VAL A 168 15.15 0.38 -23.30
N ALA A 169 15.87 -0.04 -22.25
CA ALA A 169 15.29 -0.63 -21.04
C ALA A 169 14.20 0.27 -20.44
N GLY A 170 13.07 -0.33 -20.03
CA GLY A 170 11.93 0.40 -19.44
C GLY A 170 11.08 1.21 -20.42
N ARG A 171 11.52 1.40 -21.67
CA ARG A 171 10.74 2.13 -22.66
C ARG A 171 9.74 1.21 -23.37
N CYS A 172 8.54 1.09 -22.83
CA CYS A 172 7.56 0.14 -23.34
C CYS A 172 6.75 0.66 -24.54
N PRO A 173 6.31 -0.24 -25.44
CA PRO A 173 5.36 0.14 -26.49
C PRO A 173 4.02 0.56 -25.87
N GLU A 174 3.24 1.31 -26.64
CA GLU A 174 1.91 1.76 -26.21
C GLU A 174 1.04 0.60 -25.71
N GLY A 175 0.35 0.82 -24.60
CA GLY A 175 -0.50 -0.18 -23.96
C GLY A 175 0.25 -1.21 -23.10
N SER A 176 1.57 -1.14 -23.01
CA SER A 176 2.40 -2.02 -22.17
C SER A 176 3.04 -1.25 -21.01
N THR A 177 3.43 -1.95 -19.96
CA THR A 177 3.92 -1.34 -18.72
C THR A 177 5.35 -1.76 -18.40
N PRO A 178 6.23 -0.82 -17.98
CA PRO A 178 7.57 -1.14 -17.49
C PRO A 178 7.52 -2.10 -16.31
N VAL A 179 8.33 -3.17 -16.36
CA VAL A 179 8.30 -4.25 -15.38
C VAL A 179 9.70 -4.77 -15.08
N TRP A 180 9.90 -5.14 -13.82
CA TRP A 180 11.01 -5.98 -13.38
C TRP A 180 10.52 -7.41 -13.18
N PHE A 181 10.97 -8.32 -14.04
CA PHE A 181 10.70 -9.74 -13.91
C PHE A 181 11.63 -10.38 -12.86
N ARG A 182 11.03 -11.23 -12.01
CA ARG A 182 11.70 -11.97 -10.92
C ARG A 182 11.31 -13.45 -10.97
N PRO A 183 11.62 -14.16 -12.07
CA PRO A 183 11.20 -15.55 -12.27
C PRO A 183 11.68 -16.49 -11.16
N GLU A 184 12.82 -16.20 -10.53
CA GLU A 184 13.39 -16.95 -9.41
C GLU A 184 12.52 -16.94 -8.15
N THR A 185 11.62 -15.96 -8.02
CA THR A 185 10.65 -15.84 -6.92
C THR A 185 9.20 -15.92 -7.41
N ASN A 186 8.98 -16.38 -8.64
CA ASN A 186 7.67 -16.44 -9.30
C ASN A 186 6.91 -15.09 -9.25
N GLN A 187 7.61 -13.97 -9.42
CA GLN A 187 7.01 -12.64 -9.32
C GLN A 187 7.40 -11.71 -10.46
N MET A 188 6.60 -10.66 -10.67
CA MET A 188 6.97 -9.50 -11.46
C MET A 188 6.46 -8.22 -10.78
N ARG A 189 7.22 -7.14 -10.92
CA ARG A 189 6.90 -5.82 -10.36
C ARG A 189 6.81 -4.79 -11.46
N ALA A 190 5.63 -4.22 -11.65
CA ALA A 190 5.38 -3.16 -12.61
C ALA A 190 5.44 -1.77 -11.95
N LEU A 191 5.91 -0.78 -12.70
CA LEU A 191 5.81 0.63 -12.31
C LEU A 191 4.35 1.08 -12.49
N ALA A 192 3.71 1.53 -11.41
CA ALA A 192 2.29 1.90 -11.40
C ALA A 192 2.05 3.41 -11.45
N ALA A 193 2.92 4.21 -10.84
CA ALA A 193 2.91 5.67 -10.93
C ALA A 193 4.25 6.25 -10.50
N SER A 194 4.65 7.37 -11.10
CA SER A 194 5.85 8.11 -10.71
C SER A 194 5.65 9.64 -10.85
N GLY A 195 6.57 10.39 -10.24
CA GLY A 195 6.60 11.86 -10.32
C GLY A 195 7.18 12.39 -11.64
N SER A 196 7.08 13.70 -11.85
CA SER A 196 7.67 14.38 -13.03
C SER A 196 9.21 14.43 -13.00
N ASP A 197 9.81 14.07 -11.88
CA ASP A 197 11.23 13.91 -11.63
C ASP A 197 11.75 12.48 -11.89
N TRP A 198 10.87 11.56 -12.32
CA TRP A 198 11.25 10.23 -12.77
C TRP A 198 12.08 10.32 -14.04
N SER A 199 13.27 9.72 -14.02
CA SER A 199 14.27 9.82 -15.08
C SER A 199 14.49 8.48 -15.78
N ALA A 200 15.22 8.50 -16.90
CA ALA A 200 15.61 7.29 -17.60
C ALA A 200 16.47 6.33 -16.75
N GLU A 201 17.21 6.85 -15.77
CA GLU A 201 17.96 6.02 -14.81
C GLU A 201 16.99 5.24 -13.89
N ASP A 202 15.92 5.89 -13.44
CA ASP A 202 14.91 5.26 -12.60
C ASP A 202 14.10 4.22 -13.41
N GLU A 203 13.80 4.50 -14.68
CA GLU A 203 13.17 3.54 -15.61
C GLU A 203 14.00 2.25 -15.79
N ALA A 204 15.33 2.33 -15.71
CA ALA A 204 16.19 1.15 -15.85
C ALA A 204 15.97 0.11 -14.73
N THR A 205 15.37 0.49 -13.60
CA THR A 205 14.95 -0.45 -12.55
C THR A 205 13.79 -1.35 -12.98
N PHE A 206 13.09 -0.99 -14.05
CA PHE A 206 12.00 -1.74 -14.68
C PHE A 206 12.36 -2.07 -16.13
N PRO A 207 13.40 -2.90 -16.36
CA PRO A 207 14.06 -2.95 -17.67
C PRO A 207 13.22 -3.60 -18.78
N SER A 208 12.20 -4.37 -18.42
CA SER A 208 11.36 -5.14 -19.35
C SER A 208 9.97 -4.52 -19.51
N CYS A 209 9.13 -5.12 -20.37
CA CYS A 209 7.75 -4.70 -20.56
C CYS A 209 6.79 -5.88 -20.41
N THR A 210 5.61 -5.61 -19.86
CA THR A 210 4.50 -6.57 -19.79
C THR A 210 3.24 -5.99 -20.42
N ASP A 211 2.41 -6.87 -21.00
CA ASP A 211 1.06 -6.58 -21.48
C ASP A 211 -0.02 -7.13 -20.53
N LYS A 212 0.40 -7.74 -19.41
CA LYS A 212 -0.48 -8.34 -18.39
C LYS A 212 -0.94 -7.33 -17.35
N ILE A 213 -0.22 -6.23 -17.22
CA ILE A 213 -0.58 -5.08 -16.40
C ILE A 213 -0.61 -3.89 -17.36
N SER A 214 -1.70 -3.12 -17.30
CA SER A 214 -1.87 -1.88 -18.04
C SER A 214 -1.93 -0.72 -17.05
N VAL A 215 -1.14 0.30 -17.31
CA VAL A 215 -1.08 1.52 -16.50
C VAL A 215 -1.42 2.71 -17.38
N VAL A 216 -2.41 3.48 -16.95
CA VAL A 216 -2.72 4.80 -17.52
C VAL A 216 -2.35 5.84 -16.49
N GLN A 217 -1.30 6.62 -16.77
CA GLN A 217 -0.92 7.76 -15.95
C GLN A 217 -1.69 9.00 -16.38
N HIS A 218 -2.45 9.57 -15.46
CA HIS A 218 -3.27 10.76 -15.67
C HIS A 218 -2.54 12.03 -15.26
N ASN A 219 -1.83 11.98 -14.13
CA ASN A 219 -1.04 13.08 -13.58
C ASN A 219 0.25 12.54 -12.93
N PRO A 220 1.32 13.34 -12.81
CA PRO A 220 2.51 12.95 -12.06
C PRO A 220 2.20 12.84 -10.56
N LEU A 221 2.85 11.88 -9.89
CA LEU A 221 2.86 11.82 -8.43
C LEU A 221 3.49 13.10 -7.86
N PRO A 222 2.99 13.64 -6.73
CA PRO A 222 3.67 14.73 -6.04
C PRO A 222 5.10 14.33 -5.67
N ARG A 223 6.02 15.30 -5.70
CA ARG A 223 7.41 15.06 -5.29
C ARG A 223 7.46 14.62 -3.84
N ALA A 224 8.43 13.78 -3.51
CA ALA A 224 8.73 13.51 -2.10
C ALA A 224 9.13 14.85 -1.46
N SER A 225 8.42 15.24 -0.41
CA SER A 225 8.71 16.46 0.30
C SER A 225 8.41 16.28 1.78
N THR A 226 8.81 17.29 2.55
CA THR A 226 8.40 17.45 3.93
C THR A 226 7.05 18.13 4.05
N ASP A 227 6.21 18.16 3.02
CA ASP A 227 4.81 18.59 3.14
C ASP A 227 3.89 17.37 3.30
N TRP A 228 2.66 17.61 3.74
CA TRP A 228 1.65 16.57 3.82
C TRP A 228 1.10 16.26 2.43
N ILE A 229 1.00 14.97 2.12
CA ILE A 229 0.39 14.45 0.90
C ILE A 229 -0.70 13.48 1.31
N ASP A 230 -1.91 13.70 0.81
CA ASP A 230 -3.08 12.88 1.12
C ASP A 230 -3.33 11.85 0.03
N PHE A 231 -3.09 10.59 0.33
CA PHE A 231 -3.32 9.50 -0.61
C PHE A 231 -4.73 8.93 -0.46
N ALA A 232 -5.32 8.58 -1.60
CA ALA A 232 -6.53 7.77 -1.66
C ALA A 232 -6.37 6.70 -2.73
N ILE A 233 -6.62 5.44 -2.35
CA ILE A 233 -6.27 4.26 -3.13
C ILE A 233 -7.48 3.34 -3.19
N PHE A 234 -7.95 3.04 -4.40
CA PHE A 234 -8.86 1.93 -4.63
C PHE A 234 -8.04 0.65 -4.81
N SER A 235 -8.34 -0.40 -4.05
CA SER A 235 -7.68 -1.70 -4.12
C SER A 235 -8.70 -2.78 -4.47
N HIS A 236 -8.52 -3.43 -5.62
CA HIS A 236 -9.27 -4.61 -6.03
C HIS A 236 -8.31 -5.58 -6.73
N PRO A 237 -7.55 -6.38 -5.97
CA PRO A 237 -6.56 -7.27 -6.56
C PRO A 237 -7.25 -8.50 -7.17
N ASP A 238 -6.77 -8.92 -8.34
CA ASP A 238 -7.08 -10.22 -8.94
C ASP A 238 -5.84 -10.69 -9.72
N PRO A 239 -5.19 -11.80 -9.29
CA PRO A 239 -4.00 -12.32 -9.93
C PRO A 239 -4.27 -12.89 -11.34
N ASN A 240 -5.54 -13.03 -11.74
CA ASN A 240 -5.94 -13.64 -13.02
C ASN A 240 -6.26 -12.63 -14.12
N GLY A 241 -6.14 -11.32 -13.87
CA GLY A 241 -6.21 -10.31 -14.93
C GLY A 241 -7.37 -9.32 -14.83
N SER A 242 -8.28 -9.45 -13.86
CA SER A 242 -9.40 -8.51 -13.67
C SER A 242 -9.14 -7.47 -12.58
N GLY A 243 -7.90 -7.41 -12.07
CA GLY A 243 -7.51 -6.55 -10.98
C GLY A 243 -7.58 -5.07 -11.38
N ARG A 244 -7.82 -4.21 -10.40
CA ARG A 244 -7.92 -2.76 -10.57
C ARG A 244 -7.32 -2.04 -9.37
N VAL A 245 -6.51 -1.04 -9.64
CA VAL A 245 -6.04 -0.06 -8.65
C VAL A 245 -6.27 1.34 -9.20
N GLU A 246 -6.73 2.24 -8.34
CA GLU A 246 -6.80 3.67 -8.64
C GLU A 246 -5.97 4.42 -7.62
N ILE A 247 -5.15 5.36 -8.08
CA ILE A 247 -4.23 6.11 -7.23
C ILE A 247 -4.58 7.58 -7.31
N PHE A 248 -4.83 8.19 -6.16
CA PHE A 248 -5.02 9.61 -5.99
C PHE A 248 -4.01 10.15 -4.99
N ALA A 249 -3.56 11.39 -5.22
CA ALA A 249 -2.80 12.17 -4.27
C ALA A 249 -3.36 13.60 -4.26
N ASP A 250 -3.65 14.13 -3.07
CA ASP A 250 -4.28 15.43 -2.87
C ASP A 250 -5.54 15.63 -3.72
N ARG A 251 -6.36 14.58 -3.81
CA ARG A 251 -7.59 14.48 -4.64
C ARG A 251 -7.35 14.58 -6.15
N VAL A 252 -6.10 14.63 -6.61
CA VAL A 252 -5.73 14.56 -8.03
C VAL A 252 -5.60 13.09 -8.43
N TRP A 253 -6.25 12.71 -9.52
CA TRP A 253 -6.15 11.35 -10.08
C TRP A 253 -4.79 11.14 -10.72
N ILE A 254 -3.99 10.23 -10.17
CA ILE A 254 -2.60 10.01 -10.58
C ILE A 254 -2.53 8.92 -11.65
N ALA A 255 -3.08 7.74 -11.34
CA ALA A 255 -2.99 6.60 -12.24
C ALA A 255 -4.13 5.60 -12.05
N THR A 256 -4.42 4.89 -13.13
CA THR A 256 -5.26 3.68 -13.15
C THR A 256 -4.39 2.49 -13.52
N VAL A 257 -4.46 1.42 -12.75
CA VAL A 257 -3.84 0.13 -13.06
C VAL A 257 -4.94 -0.91 -13.28
N LYS A 258 -4.83 -1.70 -14.35
CA LYS A 258 -5.70 -2.84 -14.63
C LYS A 258 -4.89 -4.06 -15.04
N GLY A 259 -5.45 -5.26 -14.86
CA GLY A 259 -4.83 -6.51 -15.29
C GLY A 259 -4.50 -7.43 -14.12
N HIS A 260 -3.36 -8.11 -14.22
CA HIS A 260 -2.89 -9.03 -13.18
C HIS A 260 -2.38 -8.23 -11.96
N VAL A 261 -3.18 -8.17 -10.89
CA VAL A 261 -2.85 -7.44 -9.67
C VAL A 261 -2.82 -8.42 -8.51
N GLY A 262 -1.63 -8.62 -7.94
CA GLY A 262 -1.41 -9.46 -6.77
C GLY A 262 -1.20 -10.94 -7.06
N HIS A 263 -1.20 -11.75 -6.01
CA HIS A 263 -0.60 -13.09 -6.00
C HIS A 263 -1.66 -14.18 -5.85
N GLY A 264 -1.51 -15.26 -6.61
CA GLY A 264 -2.41 -16.40 -6.70
C GLY A 264 -1.83 -17.74 -6.22
N ASP A 265 -0.65 -17.73 -5.59
CA ASP A 265 0.05 -18.95 -5.17
C ASP A 265 -0.70 -19.75 -4.10
N ALA A 266 -0.37 -21.05 -4.06
CA ALA A 266 -0.87 -21.96 -3.03
C ALA A 266 -0.44 -21.53 -1.63
N GLY A 267 -1.30 -21.78 -0.63
CA GLY A 267 -1.03 -21.44 0.77
C GLY A 267 -1.27 -19.98 1.14
N LEU A 268 -1.52 -19.09 0.17
CA LEU A 268 -1.91 -17.70 0.44
C LEU A 268 -3.30 -17.63 1.10
N GLY A 269 -3.42 -16.76 2.09
CA GLY A 269 -4.66 -16.55 2.83
C GLY A 269 -5.76 -15.90 1.99
N LYS A 270 -6.96 -15.82 2.58
CA LYS A 270 -8.18 -15.41 1.88
C LYS A 270 -8.42 -13.90 1.90
N ASN A 271 -7.62 -13.13 2.63
CA ASN A 271 -7.84 -11.69 2.79
C ASN A 271 -6.66 -10.87 2.26
N GLN A 272 -6.95 -9.65 1.82
CA GLN A 272 -5.97 -8.57 1.71
C GLN A 272 -5.87 -7.82 3.05
N TYR A 273 -4.74 -7.18 3.27
CA TYR A 273 -4.56 -6.25 4.39
C TYR A 273 -3.62 -5.11 4.02
N PHE A 274 -3.80 -4.00 4.73
CA PHE A 274 -3.00 -2.79 4.59
C PHE A 274 -2.02 -2.61 5.77
N LYS A 275 -0.86 -2.05 5.47
CA LYS A 275 0.11 -1.55 6.44
C LYS A 275 0.73 -0.26 5.94
N PHE A 276 1.17 0.56 6.87
CA PHE A 276 1.92 1.76 6.56
C PHE A 276 2.96 2.03 7.64
N GLY A 277 4.01 2.74 7.25
CA GLY A 277 5.14 3.06 8.11
C GLY A 277 6.47 2.84 7.40
N PRO A 278 7.57 3.40 7.95
CA PRO A 278 8.89 3.19 7.41
C PRO A 278 9.30 1.72 7.48
N TYR A 279 9.55 1.13 6.31
CA TYR A 279 10.23 -0.16 6.16
C TYR A 279 11.41 0.02 5.20
N ARG A 280 12.62 -0.20 5.69
CA ARG A 280 13.84 -0.12 4.88
C ARG A 280 14.84 -1.25 5.08
N ALA A 281 15.82 -1.34 4.18
CA ALA A 281 17.07 -2.07 4.41
C ALA A 281 17.96 -1.34 5.44
N GLY A 282 19.09 -1.93 5.82
CA GLY A 282 19.98 -1.34 6.82
C GLY A 282 20.54 0.01 6.42
N ALA A 283 20.43 0.99 7.31
CA ALA A 283 21.00 2.32 7.12
C ALA A 283 21.58 2.85 8.44
N ALA A 284 22.45 3.85 8.37
CA ALA A 284 23.17 4.38 9.53
C ALA A 284 22.38 5.47 10.30
N ASP A 285 21.43 6.11 9.64
CA ASP A 285 20.65 7.24 10.14
C ASP A 285 19.32 6.80 10.77
N ILE A 286 18.52 7.76 11.22
CA ILE A 286 17.13 7.53 11.63
C ILE A 286 16.23 8.02 10.50
N TRP A 287 15.29 7.19 10.08
CA TRP A 287 14.26 7.61 9.13
C TRP A 287 12.91 7.73 9.84
N THR A 288 12.22 8.85 9.61
CA THR A 288 10.94 9.18 10.25
C THR A 288 9.91 9.54 9.20
N VAL A 289 8.70 9.03 9.39
CA VAL A 289 7.52 9.34 8.58
C VAL A 289 6.36 9.64 9.52
N TYR A 290 5.61 10.68 9.21
CA TYR A 290 4.39 11.07 9.92
C TYR A 290 3.17 10.63 9.11
N TYR A 291 2.14 10.16 9.81
CA TYR A 291 0.88 9.74 9.22
C TYR A 291 -0.29 10.43 9.94
N ASP A 292 -1.31 10.75 9.16
CA ASP A 292 -2.53 11.38 9.64
C ASP A 292 -3.73 10.87 8.84
N ASP A 293 -4.94 11.07 9.36
CA ASP A 293 -6.22 10.82 8.69
C ASP A 293 -6.33 9.44 8.00
N PHE A 294 -6.08 8.34 8.70
CA PHE A 294 -6.34 7.02 8.12
C PHE A 294 -7.84 6.82 7.87
N ARG A 295 -8.18 6.31 6.68
CA ARG A 295 -9.54 6.04 6.21
C ARG A 295 -9.60 4.68 5.51
N ARG A 296 -10.67 3.92 5.72
CA ARG A 296 -11.01 2.78 4.86
C ARG A 296 -12.52 2.70 4.68
N SER A 297 -13.00 2.53 3.46
CA SER A 297 -14.43 2.41 3.19
C SER A 297 -14.72 1.62 1.91
N PRO A 298 -15.88 0.96 1.78
CA PRO A 298 -16.38 0.56 0.47
C PRO A 298 -16.67 1.74 -0.47
N ASP A 299 -16.98 2.93 0.09
CA ASP A 299 -17.45 4.08 -0.67
C ASP A 299 -16.32 5.08 -0.93
N CYS A 300 -16.15 5.48 -2.19
CA CYS A 300 -15.14 6.45 -2.60
C CYS A 300 -15.22 7.77 -1.82
N ILE A 301 -16.44 8.26 -1.59
CA ILE A 301 -16.68 9.59 -1.01
C ILE A 301 -16.18 9.69 0.44
N ASP A 302 -16.16 8.59 1.18
CA ASP A 302 -15.65 8.59 2.56
C ASP A 302 -14.12 8.70 2.62
N VAL A 303 -13.44 8.47 1.49
CA VAL A 303 -11.97 8.44 1.42
C VAL A 303 -11.41 9.65 0.68
N LEU A 304 -12.04 10.04 -0.43
CA LEU A 304 -11.65 11.20 -1.24
C LEU A 304 -12.29 12.51 -0.80
N GLU A 305 -13.47 12.45 -0.16
CA GLU A 305 -14.26 13.61 0.25
C GLU A 305 -14.53 14.62 -0.88
N ASP A 306 -14.54 14.14 -2.13
CA ASP A 306 -14.69 14.95 -3.32
C ASP A 306 -15.54 14.19 -4.36
N GLU A 307 -16.76 14.67 -4.58
CA GLU A 307 -17.71 14.06 -5.52
C GLU A 307 -17.19 14.07 -6.96
N LYS A 308 -16.43 15.10 -7.36
CA LYS A 308 -15.88 15.21 -8.71
C LYS A 308 -14.77 14.19 -8.91
N ALA A 309 -13.88 14.02 -7.93
CA ALA A 309 -12.84 12.99 -7.95
C ALA A 309 -13.46 11.58 -7.95
N CYS A 310 -14.53 11.34 -7.21
CA CYS A 310 -15.24 10.06 -7.26
C CYS A 310 -15.95 9.81 -8.59
N SER A 311 -16.44 10.86 -9.26
CA SER A 311 -17.16 10.71 -10.54
C SER A 311 -16.29 10.17 -11.68
N VAL A 312 -14.96 10.39 -11.64
CA VAL A 312 -14.05 9.96 -12.73
C VAL A 312 -13.66 8.48 -12.63
N VAL A 313 -13.99 7.82 -11.52
CA VAL A 313 -13.63 6.41 -11.25
C VAL A 313 -14.78 5.44 -11.54
N GLN A 314 -16.00 5.96 -11.71
CA GLN A 314 -17.22 5.18 -11.95
C GLN A 314 -17.17 4.40 -13.28
#